data_AF-A0A1G1FYH2-F1
#
_entry.id   AF-A0A1G1FYH2-F1
#
_cell.length_a   1.000
_cell.length_b   1.000
_cell.length_c   1.000
_cell.angle_alpha   90.00
_cell.angle_beta   90.00
_cell.angle_gamma   90.00
#
_symmetry.space_group_name_H-M   'P 1'
#
loop_
_entity.id
_entity.type
_entity.pdbx_description
1 polymer ?
#
loop_
_entity_poly.entity_id
_entity_poly.type
_entity_poly.pdbx_seq_one_letter_code
_entity_poly.pdbx_strand_id
1 'polypeptide(L)'
;MQSIKNICLNIILVILSKIWIKTDLLKEIKMCDSERPDAKEFLDNLKMPMSLKKKIYYFLKNNAIKIVRLKSCCGHPGEPGC
;
A
#
# COMPACT_ATOMS: atom_id res chain seq x y z
N MET A 1 -13.24 33.09 26.77
CA MET A 1 -13.87 31.84 26.28
C MET A 1 -13.56 31.47 24.83
N GLN A 2 -13.27 32.41 23.91
CA GLN A 2 -13.02 32.10 22.50
C GLN A 2 -11.68 31.36 22.23
N SER A 3 -10.65 31.65 23.03
CA SER A 3 -9.29 31.09 22.83
C SER A 3 -9.23 29.56 23.05
N ILE A 4 -9.97 29.04 24.03
CA ILE A 4 -10.02 27.60 24.33
C ILE A 4 -10.69 26.83 23.19
N LYS A 5 -11.70 27.41 22.54
CA LYS A 5 -12.38 26.79 21.38
C LYS A 5 -11.43 26.62 20.19
N ASN A 6 -10.57 27.60 19.91
CA ASN A 6 -9.60 27.53 18.81
C ASN A 6 -8.47 26.52 19.06
N ILE A 7 -8.05 26.34 20.32
CA ILE A 7 -7.06 25.33 20.69
C ILE A 7 -7.64 23.92 20.51
N CYS A 8 -8.86 23.68 21.01
CA CYS A 8 -9.55 22.40 20.80
C CYS A 8 -9.75 22.09 19.31
N LEU A 9 -10.13 23.08 18.50
CA LEU A 9 -10.35 22.88 17.06
C LEU A 9 -9.07 22.47 16.33
N ASN A 10 -7.93 23.09 16.64
CA ASN A 10 -6.63 22.74 16.06
C ASN A 10 -6.15 21.35 16.47
N ILE A 11 -6.29 21.00 17.76
CA ILE A 11 -5.93 19.66 18.25
C ILE A 11 -6.78 18.59 17.54
N ILE A 12 -8.08 18.83 17.40
CA ILE A 12 -8.99 17.93 16.68
C ILE A 12 -8.56 17.80 15.21
N LEU A 13 -8.24 18.89 14.52
CA LEU A 13 -7.73 18.87 13.14
C LEU A 13 -6.43 18.05 12.99
N VAL A 14 -5.49 18.18 13.92
CA VAL A 14 -4.22 17.41 13.92
C VAL A 14 -4.48 15.92 14.18
N ILE A 15 -5.39 15.59 15.08
CA ILE A 15 -5.74 14.19 15.36
C ILE A 15 -6.48 13.58 14.17
N LEU A 16 -7.47 14.29 13.61
CA LEU A 16 -8.25 13.84 12.46
C LEU A 16 -7.37 13.64 11.22
N SER A 17 -6.42 14.54 10.96
CA SER A 17 -5.46 14.37 9.84
C SER A 17 -4.57 13.13 10.01
N LYS A 18 -4.07 12.86 11.23
CA LYS A 18 -3.28 11.64 11.50
C LYS A 18 -4.11 10.35 11.38
N ILE A 19 -5.37 10.39 11.82
CA ILE A 19 -6.30 9.25 11.68
C ILE A 19 -6.64 9.00 10.21
N TRP A 20 -6.88 10.06 9.44
CA TRP A 20 -7.16 9.97 8.01
C TRP A 20 -5.98 9.40 7.23
N ILE A 21 -4.75 9.87 7.49
CA ILE A 21 -3.52 9.32 6.89
C ILE A 21 -3.35 7.82 7.21
N LYS A 22 -3.71 7.39 8.44
CA LYS A 22 -3.60 5.98 8.85
C LYS A 22 -4.65 5.08 8.20
N THR A 23 -5.82 5.63 7.86
CA THR A 23 -6.91 4.87 7.23
C THR A 23 -6.68 4.64 5.74
N ASP A 24 -6.03 5.57 5.02
CA ASP A 24 -5.61 5.35 3.64
C ASP A 24 -4.57 4.21 3.49
N LEU A 25 -3.72 4.01 4.51
CA LEU A 25 -2.73 2.92 4.51
C LEU A 25 -3.34 1.51 4.66
N LEU A 26 -4.57 1.43 5.18
CA LEU A 26 -5.29 0.16 5.39
C LEU A 26 -6.21 -0.21 4.22
N LYS A 27 -6.39 0.72 3.25
CA LYS A 27 -7.27 0.56 2.10
C LYS A 27 -6.57 -0.02 0.86
N GLU A 28 -5.37 -0.57 1.01
CA GLU A 28 -4.86 -1.49 -0.02
C GLU A 28 -5.58 -2.82 0.17
N ILE A 29 -6.59 -3.03 -0.68
CA ILE A 29 -7.30 -4.30 -0.87
C ILE A 29 -6.26 -5.33 -1.27
N LYS A 30 -5.65 -5.97 -0.25
CA LYS A 30 -4.66 -7.03 -0.44
C LYS A 30 -5.38 -8.25 -0.98
N MET A 31 -5.26 -8.44 -2.29
CA MET A 31 -5.53 -9.71 -2.95
C MET A 31 -4.49 -10.72 -2.42
N CYS A 32 -4.95 -11.58 -1.52
CA CYS A 32 -4.21 -12.74 -1.06
C CYS A 32 -4.79 -13.93 -1.77
N ASP A 33 -4.09 -14.42 -2.79
CA ASP A 33 -4.57 -15.54 -3.57
C ASP A 33 -4.22 -16.86 -2.89
N SER A 34 -5.17 -17.81 -2.94
CA SER A 34 -4.97 -19.18 -2.46
C SER A 34 -4.31 -20.08 -3.50
N GLU A 35 -4.30 -19.64 -4.77
CA GLU A 35 -3.57 -20.32 -5.85
C GLU A 35 -2.13 -19.79 -5.97
N ARG A 36 -1.23 -20.67 -6.39
CA ARG A 36 0.18 -20.30 -6.58
C ARG A 36 0.27 -19.27 -7.70
N PRO A 37 1.07 -18.19 -7.55
CA PRO A 37 1.21 -17.19 -8.60
C PRO A 37 1.74 -17.85 -9.88
N ASP A 38 1.08 -17.60 -11.01
CA ASP A 38 1.55 -18.06 -12.31
C ASP A 38 2.85 -17.31 -12.66
N ALA A 39 3.91 -18.07 -12.97
CA ALA A 39 5.20 -17.50 -13.32
C ALA A 39 5.14 -16.61 -14.58
N LYS A 40 4.18 -16.88 -15.47
CA LYS A 40 3.90 -16.09 -16.67
C LYS A 40 3.36 -14.71 -16.31
N GLU A 41 2.39 -14.63 -15.39
CA GLU A 41 1.83 -13.35 -14.95
C GLU A 41 2.88 -12.48 -14.25
N PHE A 42 3.73 -13.08 -13.41
CA PHE A 42 4.86 -12.38 -12.79
C PHE A 42 5.80 -11.77 -13.84
N LEU A 43 6.13 -12.52 -14.89
CA LEU A 43 6.98 -12.05 -15.99
C LEU A 43 6.30 -10.95 -16.82
N ASP A 44 5.01 -11.09 -17.08
CA ASP A 44 4.23 -10.10 -17.82
C ASP A 44 4.10 -8.78 -17.03
N ASN A 45 3.91 -8.86 -15.71
CA ASN A 45 3.93 -7.72 -14.81
C ASN A 45 5.32 -7.07 -14.73
N LEU A 46 6.38 -7.87 -14.74
CA LEU A 46 7.75 -7.33 -14.74
C LEU A 46 8.08 -6.59 -16.05
N LYS A 47 7.48 -6.99 -17.18
CA LYS A 47 7.68 -6.38 -18.50
C LYS A 47 6.92 -5.06 -18.69
N MET A 48 6.00 -4.69 -17.79
CA MET A 48 5.22 -3.47 -17.98
C MET A 48 6.10 -2.21 -18.13
N PRO A 49 5.66 -1.27 -19.00
CA PRO A 49 6.37 -0.03 -19.26
C PRO A 49 6.20 0.93 -18.08
N MET A 50 7.24 1.02 -17.24
CA MET A 50 7.30 1.97 -16.13
C MET A 50 8.73 2.43 -15.90
N SER A 51 8.89 3.56 -15.20
CA SER A 51 10.23 4.05 -14.83
C SER A 51 10.92 3.07 -13.88
N LEU A 52 12.24 2.90 -14.03
CA LEU A 52 13.03 1.96 -13.21
C LEU A 52 12.83 2.17 -11.70
N LYS A 53 12.74 3.43 -11.25
CA LYS A 53 12.45 3.76 -9.85
C LYS A 53 11.11 3.18 -9.38
N LYS A 54 10.04 3.35 -10.17
CA LYS A 54 8.73 2.78 -9.84
C LYS A 54 8.77 1.26 -9.87
N LYS A 55 9.46 0.66 -10.86
CA LYS A 55 9.61 -0.79 -10.98
C LYS A 55 10.23 -1.40 -9.72
N ILE A 56 11.34 -0.83 -9.26
CA ILE A 56 12.04 -1.28 -8.05
C ILE A 56 11.16 -1.05 -6.81
N TYR A 57 10.50 0.11 -6.71
CA TYR A 57 9.62 0.42 -5.59
C TYR A 57 8.50 -0.61 -5.44
N TYR A 58 7.75 -0.89 -6.52
CA TYR A 58 6.66 -1.88 -6.48
C TYR A 58 7.17 -3.30 -6.26
N PHE A 59 8.28 -3.66 -6.90
CA PHE A 59 8.90 -4.96 -6.69
C PHE A 59 9.27 -5.17 -5.21
N LEU A 60 9.96 -4.22 -4.59
CA LEU A 60 10.33 -4.30 -3.17
C LEU A 60 9.11 -4.29 -2.26
N LYS A 61 8.13 -3.41 -2.53
CA LYS A 61 6.90 -3.30 -1.74
C LYS A 61 6.10 -4.60 -1.76
N ASN A 62 5.87 -5.18 -2.93
CA ASN A 62 5.09 -6.42 -3.08
C ASN A 62 5.83 -7.62 -2.50
N ASN A 63 7.14 -7.72 -2.68
CA ASN A 63 7.94 -8.78 -2.01
C ASN A 63 7.98 -8.61 -0.49
N ALA A 64 8.06 -7.39 0.03
CA ALA A 64 8.00 -7.13 1.47
C ALA A 64 6.64 -7.57 2.05
N ILE A 65 5.54 -7.37 1.33
CA ILE A 65 4.22 -7.86 1.74
C ILE A 65 4.20 -9.39 1.83
N LYS A 66 4.80 -10.09 0.85
CA LYS A 66 4.92 -11.56 0.87
C LYS A 66 5.71 -12.06 2.08
N ILE A 67 6.82 -11.40 2.41
CA ILE A 67 7.66 -11.73 3.57
C ILE A 67 6.93 -11.48 4.88
N VAL A 68 6.34 -10.28 5.06
CA VAL A 68 5.68 -9.89 6.31
C VAL A 68 4.43 -10.73 6.57
N ARG A 69 3.69 -11.12 5.52
CA ARG A 69 2.46 -11.89 5.66
C ARG A 69 2.65 -13.39 5.61
N LEU A 70 3.82 -13.87 5.19
CA LEU A 70 4.11 -15.28 4.94
C LEU A 70 3.06 -15.96 4.04
N LYS A 71 2.44 -15.17 3.16
CA LYS A 71 1.37 -15.57 2.25
C LYS A 71 1.62 -14.94 0.89
N SER A 72 1.11 -15.55 -0.17
CA SER A 72 1.06 -15.03 -1.54
C SER A 72 0.11 -13.83 -1.69
N CYS A 73 0.28 -12.83 -0.83
CA CYS A 73 -0.47 -11.58 -0.86
C CYS A 73 0.28 -10.53 -1.66
N CYS A 74 -0.47 -9.71 -2.38
CA CYS A 74 0.05 -8.60 -3.15
C CYS A 74 -0.80 -7.33 -2.94
N GLY A 75 -0.21 -6.16 -3.20
CA GLY A 75 -0.93 -4.88 -3.15
C GLY A 75 -1.95 -4.72 -4.27
N HIS A 76 -1.53 -4.86 -5.53
CA HIS A 76 -2.41 -4.69 -6.69
C HIS A 76 -2.05 -5.67 -7.82
N PRO A 77 -3.02 -6.40 -8.40
CA PRO A 77 -2.77 -7.28 -9.54
C PRO A 77 -2.24 -6.46 -10.72
N GLY A 78 -1.26 -6.99 -11.42
CA GLY A 78 -0.60 -6.23 -12.48
C GLY A 78 0.40 -5.21 -11.94
N GLU A 79 1.06 -5.45 -10.80
CA GLU A 79 2.25 -4.69 -10.37
C GLU A 79 3.49 -5.59 -10.36
N PRO A 80 4.70 -5.05 -10.54
CA PRO A 80 5.93 -5.82 -10.40
C PRO A 80 6.02 -6.46 -9.00
N GLY A 81 6.36 -7.75 -8.95
CA GLY A 81 6.43 -8.47 -7.68
C GLY A 81 5.08 -8.99 -7.18
N CYS A 82 3.98 -8.60 -7.83
CA CYS A 82 2.76 -9.37 -7.98
C CYS A 82 3.03 -10.34 -9.14
#